data_AF-A0A1H7GJS1-F1
#
_entry.id   AF-A0A1H7GJS1-F1
#
_cell.length_a   1.000
_cell.length_b   1.000
_cell.length_c   1.000
_cell.angle_alpha   90.00
_cell.angle_beta   90.00
_cell.angle_gamma   90.00
#
_symmetry.space_group_name_H-M   'P 1'
#
loop_
_entity.id
_entity.type
_entity.pdbx_description
1 polymer ?
#
loop_
_entity_poly.entity_id
_entity_poly.type
_entity_poly.pdbx_seq_one_letter_code
_entity_poly.pdbx_strand_id
1 'polypeptide(L)'
;MNKYNLPLKMGHLALLLIFFTGCEKNEIELKNMEANALVSTTAKAKPPAAEKVGNNLSFPVIWSDGISKTLPGTFGEESFGGIYFTATDLEGGTFDYYIQGDPANIWQAESFDPTQAAPGDPTNPIDALEVNINSIDWGDNLEARAWPFGAQIRVEVVLFKELTNAMLGYDMKIEDESQSGLSEVWGAKTVNGSEGPVGATIESELATVYSGMAKMVIQKLDEVPENETPNLTWDSNLSKWEGDVSLPLFEGGVWENVDGPSGYSAETNVQGKVIYGYNWVTRKIGDGPGTYRLTFVLDNNFTGTKNTSFDSNTVILLNEEEEIIVAEEPELGGGTAVILHEYNLTYIDVQLVPKNGQGGGNSGGGGGNGGIGGGNNGNGPKG
;
A
#
# COMPACT_ATOMS: atom_id res chain seq x y z
N MET A 1 -25.92 78.30 10.15
CA MET A 1 -24.56 78.14 9.60
C MET A 1 -24.41 76.70 9.14
N ASN A 2 -24.12 76.54 7.85
CA ASN A 2 -23.65 75.39 7.03
C ASN A 2 -23.90 73.96 7.56
N LYS A 3 -24.78 73.15 6.97
CA LYS A 3 -24.72 72.50 5.63
C LYS A 3 -23.42 71.71 5.40
N TYR A 4 -23.51 70.38 5.34
CA TYR A 4 -23.13 69.59 4.15
C TYR A 4 -23.94 68.29 4.10
N ASN A 5 -24.42 68.00 2.89
CA ASN A 5 -25.35 66.96 2.44
C ASN A 5 -24.61 66.06 1.45
N LEU A 6 -24.84 64.73 1.51
CA LEU A 6 -24.85 63.70 0.43
C LEU A 6 -23.62 63.58 -0.51
N PRO A 7 -23.52 62.57 -1.41
CA PRO A 7 -23.98 61.17 -1.42
C PRO A 7 -22.86 60.16 -1.84
N LEU A 8 -22.98 58.88 -1.46
CA LEU A 8 -22.17 57.79 -2.00
C LEU A 8 -22.77 57.31 -3.35
N LYS A 9 -21.98 57.39 -4.43
CA LYS A 9 -22.35 56.99 -5.79
C LYS A 9 -22.16 55.49 -6.02
N MET A 10 -23.12 54.91 -6.76
CA MET A 10 -22.99 53.66 -7.52
C MET A 10 -21.77 53.67 -8.47
N GLY A 11 -21.08 52.53 -8.57
CA GLY A 11 -20.18 52.16 -9.68
C GLY A 11 -20.18 50.62 -9.78
N HIS A 12 -21.06 50.07 -10.63
CA HIS A 12 -20.73 49.48 -11.94
C HIS A 12 -19.98 48.13 -11.86
N LEU A 13 -20.80 47.09 -11.87
CA LEU A 13 -20.49 45.70 -12.20
C LEU A 13 -20.19 45.62 -13.71
N ALA A 14 -18.94 45.31 -14.07
CA ALA A 14 -18.55 45.04 -15.44
C ALA A 14 -18.58 43.53 -15.70
N LEU A 15 -19.59 43.11 -16.43
CA LEU A 15 -19.78 41.78 -17.01
C LEU A 15 -18.91 41.68 -18.28
N LEU A 16 -17.88 40.85 -18.28
CA LEU A 16 -17.08 40.60 -19.48
C LEU A 16 -17.65 39.39 -20.25
N LEU A 17 -18.35 39.68 -21.34
CA LEU A 17 -18.84 38.73 -22.34
C LEU A 17 -17.67 38.30 -23.25
N ILE A 18 -17.39 36.99 -23.32
CA ILE A 18 -16.48 36.40 -24.31
C ILE A 18 -17.31 36.05 -25.55
N PHE A 19 -16.93 36.62 -26.70
CA PHE A 19 -17.45 36.29 -28.02
C PHE A 19 -16.71 35.07 -28.60
N PHE A 20 -17.46 34.09 -29.11
CA PHE A 20 -16.95 33.04 -29.99
C PHE A 20 -17.05 33.48 -31.46
N THR A 21 -15.90 33.57 -32.13
CA THR A 21 -15.66 33.42 -33.58
C THR A 21 -14.16 33.08 -33.68
N GLY A 22 -13.63 32.06 -34.34
CA GLY A 22 -14.04 31.34 -35.54
C GLY A 22 -12.78 31.16 -36.41
N CYS A 23 -12.02 30.09 -36.16
CA CYS A 23 -11.07 29.34 -37.02
C CYS A 23 -10.22 30.08 -38.08
N GLU A 24 -8.89 30.01 -37.97
CA GLU A 24 -8.03 29.74 -39.14
C GLU A 24 -6.79 28.91 -38.75
N LYS A 25 -6.68 27.76 -39.41
CA LYS A 25 -5.63 26.73 -39.26
C LYS A 25 -4.32 27.27 -39.84
N ASN A 26 -3.22 27.32 -39.06
CA ASN A 26 -1.83 27.11 -39.52
C ASN A 26 -0.71 27.27 -38.46
N GLU A 27 -0.97 27.11 -37.15
CA GLU A 27 0.09 27.22 -36.11
C GLU A 27 0.38 25.93 -35.32
N ILE A 28 -0.18 24.78 -35.70
CA ILE A 28 -0.06 23.54 -34.93
C ILE A 28 1.24 22.76 -35.22
N GLU A 29 1.92 23.00 -36.35
CA GLU A 29 3.11 22.19 -36.71
C GLU A 29 4.45 22.75 -36.21
N LEU A 30 4.54 24.02 -35.78
CA LEU A 30 5.80 24.56 -35.22
C LEU A 30 5.90 24.41 -33.69
N LYS A 31 4.79 24.28 -32.96
CA LYS A 31 4.83 24.01 -31.50
C LYS A 31 5.18 22.57 -31.15
N ASN A 32 5.00 21.64 -32.10
CA ASN A 32 5.30 20.22 -31.88
C ASN A 32 6.78 19.85 -32.07
N MET A 33 7.62 20.75 -32.56
CA MET A 33 9.08 20.52 -32.68
C MET A 33 9.89 21.09 -31.51
N GLU A 34 9.38 22.06 -30.74
CA GLU A 34 10.06 22.57 -29.55
C GLU A 34 9.65 21.84 -28.25
N ALA A 35 8.47 21.21 -28.21
CA ALA A 35 8.06 20.37 -27.07
C ALA A 35 8.80 19.02 -26.97
N ASN A 36 9.47 18.59 -28.04
CA ASN A 36 10.23 17.32 -28.08
C ASN A 36 11.74 17.49 -27.84
N ALA A 37 12.22 18.66 -27.42
CA ALA A 37 13.64 18.95 -27.22
C ALA A 37 14.05 19.29 -25.77
N LEU A 38 13.16 19.09 -24.79
CA LEU A 38 13.43 19.34 -23.37
C LEU A 38 13.11 18.13 -22.48
N VAL A 39 13.64 16.97 -22.86
CA VAL A 39 13.99 15.90 -21.91
C VAL A 39 15.47 15.61 -22.13
N SER A 40 16.31 16.48 -21.58
CA SER A 40 17.73 16.22 -21.43
C SER A 40 17.94 15.57 -20.07
N THR A 41 17.74 14.26 -19.98
CA THR A 41 18.13 13.45 -18.82
C THR A 41 19.65 13.30 -18.81
N THR A 42 20.35 14.25 -18.21
CA THR A 42 21.72 14.00 -17.74
C THR A 42 21.69 13.23 -16.44
N ALA A 43 21.35 11.93 -16.51
CA ALA A 43 21.61 11.00 -15.43
C ALA A 43 23.13 10.86 -15.26
N LYS A 44 23.64 11.02 -14.04
CA LYS A 44 25.02 10.65 -13.75
C LYS A 44 25.14 9.13 -13.93
N ALA A 45 26.13 8.68 -14.69
CA ALA A 45 26.26 7.30 -15.13
C ALA A 45 26.18 6.28 -13.99
N LYS A 46 25.36 5.23 -14.20
CA LYS A 46 25.14 4.09 -13.30
C LYS A 46 26.49 3.50 -12.84
N PRO A 47 26.84 3.60 -11.55
CA PRO A 47 27.92 2.82 -10.95
C PRO A 47 27.59 1.31 -11.08
N PRO A 48 28.60 0.41 -11.02
CA PRO A 48 28.32 -1.04 -11.01
C PRO A 48 27.30 -1.36 -9.94
N ALA A 49 26.42 -2.34 -10.18
CA ALA A 49 25.33 -2.72 -9.29
C ALA A 49 25.84 -2.85 -7.85
N ALA A 50 25.66 -1.77 -7.07
CA ALA A 50 25.98 -1.77 -5.67
C ALA A 50 24.96 -2.66 -4.98
N GLU A 51 25.36 -3.31 -3.89
CA GLU A 51 24.40 -4.01 -3.04
C GLU A 51 23.31 -3.02 -2.65
N LYS A 52 22.07 -3.31 -3.05
CA LYS A 52 20.90 -2.52 -2.65
C LYS A 52 20.82 -2.60 -1.13
N VAL A 53 20.95 -1.46 -0.46
CA VAL A 53 20.66 -1.36 0.98
C VAL A 53 19.15 -1.23 1.17
N GLY A 54 18.68 -1.46 2.40
CA GLY A 54 17.28 -1.29 2.74
C GLY A 54 16.75 0.11 2.38
N ASN A 55 15.44 0.21 2.22
CA ASN A 55 14.77 1.48 1.97
C ASN A 55 14.95 2.44 3.18
N ASN A 56 15.09 3.72 2.90
CA ASN A 56 15.22 4.82 3.86
C ASN A 56 13.82 5.20 4.31
N LEU A 57 13.67 5.67 5.54
CA LEU A 57 12.41 6.21 5.99
C LEU A 57 12.22 7.62 5.40
N SER A 58 11.13 7.85 4.69
CA SER A 58 10.77 9.16 4.14
C SER A 58 9.48 9.73 4.71
N PHE A 59 8.65 8.88 5.32
CA PHE A 59 7.42 9.28 5.98
C PHE A 59 7.54 9.05 7.49
N PRO A 60 7.06 9.97 8.34
CA PRO A 60 7.20 9.83 9.79
C PRO A 60 6.63 8.53 10.35
N VAL A 61 7.23 8.05 11.44
CA VAL A 61 6.81 6.82 12.12
C VAL A 61 6.70 6.99 13.63
N ILE A 62 5.63 6.43 14.21
CA ILE A 62 5.48 6.21 15.64
C ILE A 62 5.90 4.77 15.96
N TRP A 63 6.90 4.61 16.83
CA TRP A 63 7.34 3.33 17.38
C TRP A 63 6.51 3.02 18.64
N SER A 64 5.45 2.26 18.48
CA SER A 64 4.59 1.85 19.57
C SER A 64 5.09 0.57 20.25
N ASP A 65 4.49 0.23 21.39
CA ASP A 65 4.68 -1.00 22.15
C ASP A 65 6.10 -1.18 22.69
N GLY A 66 6.86 -0.08 22.78
CA GLY A 66 8.24 -0.04 23.28
C GLY A 66 9.22 -0.80 22.38
N ILE A 67 8.87 -0.99 21.10
CA ILE A 67 9.72 -1.65 20.11
C ILE A 67 9.91 -0.72 18.92
N SER A 68 11.17 -0.61 18.48
CA SER A 68 11.55 0.05 17.23
C SER A 68 12.30 -0.92 16.33
N LYS A 69 12.37 -0.59 15.04
CA LYS A 69 13.24 -1.27 14.08
C LYS A 69 14.46 -0.41 13.78
N THR A 70 15.58 -1.07 13.47
CA THR A 70 16.74 -0.37 12.91
C THR A 70 16.39 0.13 11.52
N LEU A 71 16.53 1.42 11.31
CA LEU A 71 16.36 2.07 10.02
C LEU A 71 17.73 2.48 9.45
N PRO A 72 17.85 2.63 8.12
CA PRO A 72 18.99 3.32 7.53
C PRO A 72 19.00 4.80 7.93
N GLY A 73 20.17 5.31 8.30
CA GLY A 73 20.38 6.72 8.61
C GLY A 73 19.94 7.16 10.01
N THR A 74 19.95 8.47 10.21
CA THR A 74 19.45 9.15 11.41
C THR A 74 18.90 10.49 10.95
N PHE A 75 17.78 10.91 11.53
CA PHE A 75 17.16 12.18 11.16
C PHE A 75 18.13 13.35 11.36
N GLY A 76 18.30 14.18 10.33
CA GLY A 76 19.25 15.29 10.30
C GLY A 76 20.71 14.91 10.00
N GLU A 77 21.00 13.63 9.76
CA GLU A 77 22.31 13.12 9.35
C GLU A 77 22.25 12.49 7.94
N GLU A 78 21.65 13.20 6.98
CA GLU A 78 21.54 12.74 5.59
C GLU A 78 22.88 12.71 4.82
N SER A 79 22.90 11.88 3.77
CA SER A 79 23.94 11.87 2.74
C SER A 79 23.31 11.62 1.38
N PHE A 80 23.57 12.51 0.42
CA PHE A 80 23.06 12.44 -0.94
C PHE A 80 24.22 12.43 -1.94
N GLY A 81 24.94 11.31 -2.00
CA GLY A 81 26.14 11.14 -2.84
C GLY A 81 25.96 10.20 -4.03
N GLY A 82 24.82 9.49 -4.10
CA GLY A 82 24.54 8.42 -5.04
C GLY A 82 23.78 8.85 -6.30
N ILE A 83 23.03 7.91 -6.86
CA ILE A 83 22.25 8.11 -8.09
C ILE A 83 21.03 8.99 -7.78
N TYR A 84 20.69 9.87 -8.72
CA TYR A 84 19.48 10.70 -8.70
C TYR A 84 18.88 10.81 -10.10
N PHE A 85 17.61 11.19 -10.17
CA PHE A 85 16.95 11.67 -11.37
C PHE A 85 16.49 13.12 -11.18
N THR A 86 16.27 13.84 -12.28
CA THR A 86 15.76 15.23 -12.25
C THR A 86 14.29 15.24 -12.58
N ALA A 87 13.47 15.91 -11.77
CA ALA A 87 12.05 16.08 -12.07
C ALA A 87 11.56 17.48 -11.68
N THR A 88 10.47 17.91 -12.32
CA THR A 88 9.79 19.15 -11.99
C THR A 88 8.71 18.87 -10.95
N ASP A 89 8.62 19.69 -9.89
CA ASP A 89 7.56 19.60 -8.89
C ASP A 89 6.26 20.28 -9.37
N LEU A 90 5.23 20.24 -8.52
CA LEU A 90 3.91 20.81 -8.84
C LEU A 90 3.94 22.34 -8.99
N GLU A 91 4.95 23.01 -8.42
CA GLU A 91 5.13 24.46 -8.49
C GLU A 91 5.99 24.88 -9.69
N GLY A 92 6.50 23.92 -10.46
CA GLY A 92 7.30 24.16 -11.66
C GLY A 92 8.80 24.26 -11.41
N GLY A 93 9.28 23.98 -10.19
CA GLY A 93 10.72 23.94 -9.89
C GLY A 93 11.34 22.60 -10.28
N THR A 94 12.55 22.62 -10.86
CA THR A 94 13.31 21.41 -11.20
C THR A 94 14.31 21.09 -10.10
N PHE A 95 14.26 19.85 -9.61
CA PHE A 95 15.09 19.38 -8.49
C PHE A 95 15.72 18.02 -8.80
N ASP A 96 16.80 17.72 -8.07
CA ASP A 96 17.41 16.40 -8.04
C ASP A 96 16.71 15.54 -6.97
N TYR A 97 16.29 14.34 -7.37
CA TYR A 97 15.65 13.33 -6.53
C TYR A 97 16.57 12.13 -6.39
N TYR A 98 17.18 11.98 -5.22
CA TYR A 98 18.16 10.93 -4.95
C TYR A 98 17.46 9.60 -4.65
N ILE A 99 17.83 8.56 -5.39
CA ILE A 99 17.07 7.30 -5.47
C ILE A 99 17.18 6.48 -4.19
N GLN A 100 16.08 5.81 -3.85
CA GLN A 100 15.98 4.84 -2.77
C GLN A 100 16.84 3.59 -2.95
N GLY A 101 17.33 3.04 -1.83
CA GLY A 101 18.12 1.80 -1.80
C GLY A 101 19.52 1.89 -2.41
N ASP A 102 19.96 3.09 -2.83
CA ASP A 102 21.36 3.36 -3.19
C ASP A 102 22.19 3.54 -1.90
N PRO A 103 23.30 2.80 -1.71
CA PRO A 103 24.11 2.87 -0.48
C PRO A 103 24.81 4.22 -0.25
N ALA A 104 24.91 5.06 -1.27
CA ALA A 104 25.42 6.43 -1.13
C ALA A 104 24.31 7.46 -0.88
N ASN A 105 23.04 7.02 -0.83
CA ASN A 105 21.91 7.87 -0.45
C ASN A 105 21.30 7.37 0.87
N ILE A 106 21.56 8.09 1.94
CA ILE A 106 21.12 7.75 3.29
C ILE A 106 20.32 8.93 3.84
N TRP A 107 19.11 8.67 4.31
CA TRP A 107 18.29 9.65 5.01
C TRP A 107 17.29 8.94 5.90
N GLN A 108 16.67 9.66 6.82
CA GLN A 108 15.63 9.11 7.67
C GLN A 108 14.69 10.23 8.09
N ALA A 109 13.39 10.09 7.86
CA ALA A 109 12.36 10.98 8.42
C ALA A 109 12.35 10.95 9.95
N GLU A 110 11.62 11.88 10.57
CA GLU A 110 11.43 11.87 12.00
C GLU A 110 10.73 10.60 12.47
N SER A 111 11.09 10.16 13.67
CA SER A 111 10.44 9.05 14.34
C SER A 111 10.24 9.37 15.80
N PHE A 112 9.15 8.87 16.39
CA PHE A 112 8.80 9.15 17.77
C PHE A 112 8.43 7.85 18.51
N ASP A 113 8.97 7.69 19.72
CA ASP A 113 8.62 6.58 20.61
C ASP A 113 7.90 7.16 21.86
N PRO A 114 6.57 7.02 21.96
CA PRO A 114 5.82 7.50 23.12
C PRO A 114 6.25 6.86 24.43
N THR A 115 6.85 5.67 24.42
CA THR A 115 7.30 5.01 25.67
C THR A 115 8.52 5.68 26.28
N GLN A 116 9.26 6.46 25.48
CA GLN A 116 10.43 7.24 25.91
C GLN A 116 10.11 8.73 26.11
N ALA A 117 8.88 9.15 25.80
CA ALA A 117 8.48 10.55 25.87
C ALA A 117 8.18 11.01 27.29
N ALA A 118 8.44 12.30 27.56
CA ALA A 118 7.98 12.93 28.79
C ALA A 118 6.45 13.13 28.72
N PRO A 119 5.66 12.61 29.67
CA PRO A 119 4.21 12.76 29.64
C PRO A 119 3.81 14.23 29.72
N GLY A 120 2.95 14.67 28.79
CA GLY A 120 2.45 16.04 28.72
C GLY A 120 3.44 17.08 28.18
N ASP A 121 4.55 16.65 27.57
CA ASP A 121 5.41 17.57 26.80
C ASP A 121 4.63 18.08 25.58
N PRO A 122 4.43 19.40 25.44
CA PRO A 122 3.65 19.97 24.34
C PRO A 122 4.35 19.86 22.97
N THR A 123 5.60 19.39 22.93
CA THR A 123 6.34 19.11 21.70
C THR A 123 6.18 17.68 21.19
N ASN A 124 5.55 16.79 21.98
CA ASN A 124 5.26 15.44 21.52
C ASN A 124 4.32 15.48 20.31
N PRO A 125 4.52 14.65 19.27
CA PRO A 125 3.64 14.62 18.11
C PRO A 125 2.27 14.03 18.45
N ILE A 126 2.10 13.37 19.59
CA ILE A 126 0.82 12.88 20.11
C ILE A 126 0.63 13.27 21.60
N ASP A 127 -0.61 13.59 21.98
CA ASP A 127 -0.97 14.06 23.32
C ASP A 127 -0.93 12.97 24.41
N ALA A 128 -0.99 11.71 24.01
CA ALA A 128 -1.09 10.56 24.91
C ALA A 128 0.03 9.55 24.65
N LEU A 129 0.42 8.83 25.70
CA LEU A 129 1.32 7.68 25.57
C LEU A 129 0.62 6.48 24.93
N GLU A 130 -0.72 6.46 24.93
CA GLU A 130 -1.52 5.51 24.16
C GLU A 130 -1.60 5.98 22.70
N VAL A 131 -1.27 5.07 21.79
CA VAL A 131 -1.31 5.24 20.35
C VAL A 131 -2.61 4.63 19.83
N ASN A 132 -3.68 5.42 19.89
CA ASN A 132 -4.93 5.05 19.25
C ASN A 132 -4.83 5.32 17.74
N ILE A 133 -5.09 4.29 16.92
CA ILE A 133 -4.98 4.37 15.46
C ILE A 133 -6.17 5.14 14.87
N ASN A 134 -5.88 6.14 14.04
CA ASN A 134 -6.91 6.92 13.37
C ASN A 134 -7.43 6.21 12.13
N SER A 135 -6.53 5.64 11.33
CA SER A 135 -6.93 4.96 10.11
C SER A 135 -6.04 3.78 9.74
N ILE A 136 -6.61 2.84 8.99
CA ILE A 136 -5.96 1.61 8.54
C ILE A 136 -6.14 1.50 7.04
N ASP A 137 -5.05 1.21 6.34
CA ASP A 137 -5.02 0.99 4.90
C ASP A 137 -4.69 -0.48 4.63
N TRP A 138 -5.60 -1.19 3.98
CA TRP A 138 -5.33 -2.51 3.41
C TRP A 138 -4.94 -2.31 1.95
N GLY A 139 -3.82 -2.90 1.53
CA GLY A 139 -3.29 -2.71 0.17
C GLY A 139 -4.36 -2.86 -0.92
N ASP A 140 -4.35 -1.90 -1.85
CA ASP A 140 -5.22 -1.76 -3.02
C ASP A 140 -5.53 -3.08 -3.74
N ASN A 141 -4.51 -3.93 -3.86
CA ASN A 141 -4.55 -5.18 -4.57
C ASN A 141 -5.53 -6.20 -3.95
N LEU A 142 -5.84 -6.09 -2.65
CA LEU A 142 -6.84 -6.92 -1.96
C LEU A 142 -8.27 -6.42 -2.17
N GLU A 143 -8.43 -5.11 -2.38
CA GLU A 143 -9.71 -4.42 -2.58
C GLU A 143 -10.15 -4.42 -4.06
N ALA A 144 -9.20 -4.52 -4.98
CA ALA A 144 -9.46 -4.35 -6.41
C ALA A 144 -10.13 -5.55 -7.10
N ARG A 145 -9.84 -6.79 -6.68
CA ARG A 145 -10.29 -7.98 -7.45
C ARG A 145 -10.29 -9.29 -6.68
N ALA A 146 -11.05 -10.25 -7.19
CA ALA A 146 -10.82 -11.66 -6.93
C ALA A 146 -9.51 -12.17 -7.56
N TRP A 147 -8.87 -13.14 -6.91
CA TRP A 147 -7.56 -13.66 -7.32
C TRP A 147 -7.65 -15.11 -7.80
N PRO A 148 -6.89 -15.52 -8.83
CA PRO A 148 -6.83 -16.93 -9.19
C PRO A 148 -6.07 -17.74 -8.13
N PHE A 149 -6.62 -18.89 -7.74
CA PHE A 149 -5.90 -19.84 -6.92
C PHE A 149 -4.56 -20.23 -7.59
N GLY A 150 -3.49 -20.16 -6.82
CA GLY A 150 -2.11 -20.32 -7.26
C GLY A 150 -1.33 -19.03 -7.49
N ALA A 151 -2.00 -17.88 -7.40
CA ALA A 151 -1.36 -16.56 -7.34
C ALA A 151 -0.42 -16.41 -6.13
N GLN A 152 0.52 -15.49 -6.26
CA GLN A 152 1.20 -14.87 -5.13
C GLN A 152 0.56 -13.51 -4.93
N ILE A 153 -0.02 -13.30 -3.75
CA ILE A 153 -0.73 -12.08 -3.38
C ILE A 153 0.10 -11.40 -2.30
N ARG A 154 0.41 -10.12 -2.49
CA ARG A 154 1.03 -9.31 -1.45
C ARG A 154 -0.07 -8.87 -0.51
N VAL A 155 0.09 -9.13 0.78
CA VAL A 155 -0.82 -8.68 1.82
C VAL A 155 -0.11 -7.55 2.54
N GLU A 156 -0.67 -6.35 2.44
CA GLU A 156 -0.12 -5.15 3.06
C GLU A 156 -1.16 -4.50 3.96
N VAL A 157 -0.71 -4.08 5.14
CA VAL A 157 -1.50 -3.25 6.06
C VAL A 157 -0.64 -2.08 6.52
N VAL A 158 -1.21 -0.89 6.59
CA VAL A 158 -0.57 0.30 7.15
C VAL A 158 -1.48 0.89 8.22
N LEU A 159 -0.92 1.21 9.38
CA LEU A 159 -1.62 1.91 10.44
C LEU A 159 -1.19 3.38 10.42
N PHE A 160 -2.15 4.29 10.54
CA PHE A 160 -1.89 5.73 10.56
C PHE A 160 -2.38 6.38 11.85
N LYS A 161 -1.60 7.37 12.29
CA LYS A 161 -1.92 8.24 13.41
C LYS A 161 -1.92 9.69 12.94
N GLU A 162 -2.99 10.40 13.25
CA GLU A 162 -3.04 11.86 13.18
C GLU A 162 -2.24 12.46 14.32
N LEU A 163 -1.40 13.43 13.96
CA LEU A 163 -0.46 14.08 14.84
C LEU A 163 -1.02 15.42 15.32
N THR A 164 -0.73 15.71 16.58
CA THR A 164 -1.05 16.99 17.24
C THR A 164 0.01 18.04 16.98
N ASN A 165 1.27 17.61 16.85
CA ASN A 165 2.37 18.40 16.31
C ASN A 165 2.93 17.66 15.09
N ALA A 166 3.09 18.38 13.99
CA ALA A 166 3.58 17.79 12.75
C ALA A 166 5.01 17.23 12.93
N MET A 167 5.28 16.14 12.22
CA MET A 167 6.61 15.56 12.11
C MET A 167 7.18 15.77 10.72
N LEU A 168 8.50 15.80 10.58
CA LEU A 168 9.17 16.03 9.32
C LEU A 168 9.41 14.72 8.54
N GLY A 169 8.85 14.66 7.34
CA GLY A 169 9.16 13.68 6.30
C GLY A 169 10.05 14.26 5.20
N TYR A 170 10.44 13.45 4.23
CA TYR A 170 11.13 13.88 3.01
C TYR A 170 10.14 13.94 1.85
N ASP A 171 10.24 14.99 1.03
CA ASP A 171 9.47 15.11 -0.21
C ASP A 171 9.95 14.05 -1.23
N MET A 172 9.08 13.10 -1.55
CA MET A 172 9.40 11.94 -2.38
C MET A 172 8.68 12.01 -3.72
N LYS A 173 9.36 11.59 -4.78
CA LYS A 173 8.78 11.48 -6.12
C LYS A 173 9.15 10.17 -6.78
N ILE A 174 8.24 9.65 -7.60
CA ILE A 174 8.50 8.53 -8.51
C ILE A 174 9.16 9.05 -9.80
N GLU A 175 10.14 8.31 -10.34
CA GLU A 175 10.85 8.69 -11.56
C GLU A 175 9.92 8.76 -12.78
N ASP A 176 8.99 7.80 -12.86
CA ASP A 176 8.04 7.66 -13.96
C ASP A 176 6.71 7.14 -13.40
N GLU A 177 5.67 7.96 -13.52
CA GLU A 177 4.32 7.67 -12.99
C GLU A 177 3.66 6.45 -13.66
N SER A 178 4.20 5.94 -14.76
CA SER A 178 3.73 4.69 -15.38
C SER A 178 4.32 3.42 -14.74
N GLN A 179 5.33 3.55 -13.87
CA GLN A 179 5.90 2.43 -13.14
C GLN A 179 4.94 1.97 -12.04
N SER A 180 4.92 0.67 -11.77
CA SER A 180 4.15 0.10 -10.66
C SER A 180 4.85 -1.11 -10.03
N GLY A 181 4.59 -1.32 -8.74
CA GLY A 181 5.09 -2.48 -8.00
C GLY A 181 6.62 -2.54 -7.96
N LEU A 182 7.21 -3.68 -8.36
CA LEU A 182 8.64 -3.92 -8.22
C LEU A 182 9.54 -3.07 -9.13
N SER A 183 8.98 -2.39 -10.14
CA SER A 183 9.74 -1.51 -11.03
C SER A 183 9.79 -0.05 -10.57
N GLU A 184 9.09 0.30 -9.49
CA GLU A 184 9.04 1.67 -9.01
C GLU A 184 10.40 2.17 -8.54
N VAL A 185 10.78 3.33 -9.05
CA VAL A 185 11.98 4.06 -8.64
C VAL A 185 11.54 5.34 -7.96
N TRP A 186 11.72 5.40 -6.65
CA TRP A 186 11.40 6.57 -5.82
C TRP A 186 12.68 7.29 -5.40
N GLY A 187 12.63 8.61 -5.29
CA GLY A 187 13.74 9.41 -4.81
C GLY A 187 13.31 10.58 -3.93
N ALA A 188 14.20 10.98 -3.02
CA ALA A 188 14.00 12.12 -2.12
C ALA A 188 14.49 13.41 -2.79
N LYS A 189 13.64 14.43 -2.82
CA LYS A 189 13.97 15.76 -3.32
C LYS A 189 15.11 16.36 -2.51
N THR A 190 16.02 17.03 -3.21
CA THR A 190 17.12 17.77 -2.58
C THR A 190 17.17 19.22 -3.03
N VAL A 191 17.75 20.06 -2.18
CA VAL A 191 18.04 21.47 -2.44
C VAL A 191 19.52 21.75 -2.20
N ASN A 192 20.00 22.91 -2.67
CA ASN A 192 21.38 23.32 -2.45
C ASN A 192 21.61 23.70 -0.98
N GLY A 193 22.38 22.87 -0.26
CA GLY A 193 22.93 23.20 1.05
C GLY A 193 24.31 23.86 0.94
N SER A 194 24.84 24.30 2.08
CA SER A 194 26.16 24.96 2.15
C SER A 194 27.34 24.03 1.87
N GLU A 195 27.19 22.74 2.16
CA GLU A 195 28.25 21.71 2.05
C GLU A 195 27.94 20.65 0.99
N GLY A 196 26.79 20.74 0.31
CA GLY A 196 26.30 19.76 -0.64
C GLY A 196 24.77 19.76 -0.75
N PRO A 197 24.19 18.83 -1.52
CA PRO A 197 22.74 18.62 -1.51
C PRO A 197 22.26 18.21 -0.12
N VAL A 198 21.16 18.83 0.32
CA VAL A 198 20.42 18.49 1.55
C VAL A 198 19.01 18.12 1.18
N GLY A 199 18.36 17.27 1.98
CA GLY A 199 17.02 16.81 1.65
C GLY A 199 15.97 17.88 1.90
N ALA A 200 14.99 17.98 1.01
CA ALA A 200 13.83 18.83 1.23
C ALA A 200 12.85 18.09 2.15
N THR A 201 12.64 18.63 3.35
CA THR A 201 11.67 18.09 4.30
C THR A 201 10.31 18.76 4.17
N ILE A 202 9.26 18.00 4.47
CA ILE A 202 7.87 18.47 4.51
C ILE A 202 7.27 18.14 5.89
N GLU A 203 6.44 19.04 6.39
CA GLU A 203 5.62 18.76 7.58
C GLU A 203 4.51 17.77 7.21
N SER A 204 4.37 16.75 8.04
CA SER A 204 3.29 15.77 7.97
C SER A 204 2.47 15.82 9.24
N GLU A 205 1.16 15.97 9.09
CA GLU A 205 0.19 15.82 10.18
C GLU A 205 -0.19 14.34 10.42
N LEU A 206 0.45 13.43 9.68
CA LEU A 206 0.25 11.98 9.77
C LEU A 206 1.59 11.27 9.99
N ALA A 207 1.56 10.19 10.76
CA ALA A 207 2.65 9.22 10.84
C ALA A 207 2.11 7.80 10.64
N THR A 208 2.95 6.93 10.08
CA THR A 208 2.70 5.49 10.15
C THR A 208 2.95 4.99 11.57
N VAL A 209 2.27 3.92 11.99
CA VAL A 209 2.47 3.32 13.31
C VAL A 209 3.01 1.91 13.18
N TYR A 210 4.19 1.70 13.76
CA TYR A 210 4.70 0.37 14.04
C TYR A 210 4.26 -0.08 15.44
N SER A 211 3.66 -1.26 15.52
CA SER A 211 3.17 -1.91 16.72
C SER A 211 3.80 -3.29 16.80
N GLY A 212 4.45 -3.56 17.93
CA GLY A 212 4.99 -4.88 18.24
C GLY A 212 3.91 -5.94 18.42
N MET A 213 2.64 -5.55 18.57
CA MET A 213 1.49 -6.44 18.75
C MET A 213 0.95 -7.01 17.43
N ALA A 214 1.38 -6.50 16.27
CA ALA A 214 0.79 -6.87 15.00
C ALA A 214 0.96 -8.38 14.68
N LYS A 215 -0.16 -9.06 14.43
CA LYS A 215 -0.24 -10.46 14.00
C LYS A 215 -1.16 -10.59 12.79
N MET A 216 -0.75 -11.43 11.84
CA MET A 216 -1.56 -11.81 10.69
C MET A 216 -2.07 -13.24 10.84
N VAL A 217 -3.34 -13.44 10.53
CA VAL A 217 -4.01 -14.75 10.52
C VAL A 217 -4.76 -14.92 9.20
N ILE A 218 -4.56 -16.05 8.53
CA ILE A 218 -5.27 -16.39 7.29
C ILE A 218 -6.05 -17.68 7.51
N GLN A 219 -7.36 -17.62 7.34
CA GLN A 219 -8.26 -18.75 7.46
C GLN A 219 -9.19 -18.83 6.24
N LYS A 220 -9.45 -20.03 5.73
CA LYS A 220 -10.49 -20.25 4.73
C LYS A 220 -11.85 -20.33 5.43
N LEU A 221 -12.84 -19.61 4.93
CA LEU A 221 -14.22 -19.69 5.40
C LEU A 221 -14.90 -20.95 4.86
N ASP A 222 -15.77 -21.56 5.66
CA ASP A 222 -16.57 -22.68 5.19
C ASP A 222 -17.66 -22.20 4.21
N GLU A 223 -18.02 -23.06 3.27
CA GLU A 223 -19.16 -22.78 2.37
C GLU A 223 -20.46 -22.89 3.15
N VAL A 224 -21.11 -21.75 3.36
CA VAL A 224 -22.47 -21.67 3.92
C VAL A 224 -23.50 -21.48 2.80
N PRO A 225 -24.77 -21.85 3.01
CA PRO A 225 -25.83 -21.56 2.06
C PRO A 225 -25.89 -20.07 1.70
N GLU A 226 -26.21 -19.73 0.44
CA GLU A 226 -26.18 -18.35 -0.11
C GLU A 226 -26.98 -17.31 0.70
N ASN A 227 -27.95 -17.75 1.51
CA ASN A 227 -28.79 -16.88 2.35
C ASN A 227 -28.37 -16.86 3.82
N GLU A 228 -27.22 -17.42 4.16
CA GLU A 228 -26.68 -17.50 5.51
C GLU A 228 -25.34 -16.77 5.58
N THR A 229 -25.08 -16.14 6.72
CA THR A 229 -23.76 -15.58 7.02
C THR A 229 -22.97 -16.60 7.83
N PRO A 230 -21.66 -16.79 7.54
CA PRO A 230 -20.81 -17.65 8.36
C PRO A 230 -20.91 -17.27 9.84
N ASN A 231 -21.17 -18.26 10.69
CA ASN A 231 -21.19 -18.07 12.13
C ASN A 231 -19.76 -18.07 12.65
N LEU A 232 -19.22 -16.88 12.87
CA LEU A 232 -17.83 -16.67 13.27
C LEU A 232 -17.76 -15.97 14.62
N THR A 233 -16.93 -16.51 15.51
CA THR A 233 -16.59 -15.88 16.80
C THR A 233 -15.08 -15.75 16.89
N TRP A 234 -14.59 -14.60 17.35
CA TRP A 234 -13.17 -14.39 17.60
C TRP A 234 -12.77 -14.95 18.97
N ASP A 235 -11.80 -15.87 19.02
CA ASP A 235 -11.17 -16.29 20.28
C ASP A 235 -9.94 -15.43 20.54
N SER A 236 -10.05 -14.47 21.47
CA SER A 236 -8.93 -13.59 21.84
C SER A 236 -7.78 -14.27 22.58
N ASN A 237 -7.96 -15.49 23.10
CA ASN A 237 -6.86 -16.24 23.74
C ASN A 237 -6.01 -16.94 22.69
N LEU A 238 -6.64 -17.46 21.63
CA LEU A 238 -5.96 -18.14 20.54
C LEU A 238 -5.63 -17.21 19.37
N SER A 239 -6.19 -16.00 19.37
CA SER A 239 -6.07 -14.99 18.32
C SER A 239 -6.40 -15.57 16.95
N LYS A 240 -7.59 -16.17 16.83
CA LYS A 240 -8.13 -16.76 15.59
C LYS A 240 -9.66 -16.79 15.60
N TRP A 241 -10.25 -16.99 14.43
CA TRP A 241 -11.69 -17.24 14.28
C TRP A 241 -12.05 -18.70 14.57
N GLU A 242 -13.22 -18.91 15.18
CA GLU A 242 -13.87 -20.20 15.38
C GLU A 242 -15.28 -20.21 14.76
N GLY A 243 -15.82 -21.40 14.47
CA GLY A 243 -17.13 -21.59 13.85
C GLY A 243 -17.03 -22.10 12.42
N ASP A 244 -17.72 -21.45 11.48
CA ASP A 244 -17.77 -21.80 10.05
C ASP A 244 -16.48 -21.35 9.31
N VAL A 245 -15.34 -21.84 9.81
CA VAL A 245 -14.01 -21.46 9.36
C VAL A 245 -13.01 -22.58 9.63
N SER A 246 -12.08 -22.76 8.70
CA SER A 246 -10.96 -23.69 8.85
C SER A 246 -10.00 -23.30 9.99
N LEU A 247 -9.13 -24.24 10.38
CA LEU A 247 -7.95 -23.91 11.16
C LEU A 247 -7.07 -22.90 10.40
N PRO A 248 -6.32 -22.03 11.11
CA PRO A 248 -5.38 -21.12 10.47
C PRO A 248 -4.42 -21.83 9.51
N LEU A 249 -4.41 -21.36 8.27
CA LEU A 249 -3.46 -21.77 7.24
C LEU A 249 -2.14 -21.02 7.39
N PHE A 250 -2.22 -19.81 7.93
CA PHE A 250 -1.09 -19.00 8.34
C PHE A 250 -1.40 -18.27 9.64
N GLU A 251 -0.41 -18.20 10.52
CA GLU A 251 -0.36 -17.34 11.69
C GLU A 251 1.08 -16.85 11.84
N GLY A 252 1.28 -15.55 12.05
CA GLY A 252 2.60 -15.02 12.34
C GLY A 252 2.52 -13.64 12.97
N GLY A 253 3.22 -13.45 14.08
CA GLY A 253 3.41 -12.14 14.72
C GLY A 253 4.68 -11.45 14.24
N VAL A 254 4.68 -10.12 14.17
CA VAL A 254 5.87 -9.35 13.74
C VAL A 254 7.07 -9.55 14.67
N TRP A 255 6.83 -9.91 15.94
CA TRP A 255 7.86 -10.20 16.94
C TRP A 255 8.63 -11.50 16.69
N GLU A 256 8.17 -12.36 15.78
CA GLU A 256 8.87 -13.59 15.43
C GLU A 256 10.17 -13.32 14.67
N ASN A 257 10.41 -12.06 14.25
CA ASN A 257 11.63 -11.58 13.60
C ASN A 257 12.04 -12.44 12.38
N VAL A 258 11.05 -12.91 11.64
CA VAL A 258 11.27 -13.66 10.41
C VAL A 258 11.52 -12.67 9.27
N ASP A 259 12.79 -12.39 8.99
CA ASP A 259 13.18 -11.61 7.82
C ASP A 259 12.97 -12.40 6.53
N GLY A 260 12.37 -11.76 5.53
CA GLY A 260 12.18 -12.32 4.18
C GLY A 260 10.78 -12.88 3.91
N PRO A 261 10.55 -13.46 2.71
CA PRO A 261 9.23 -13.64 2.12
C PRO A 261 8.37 -14.75 2.78
N SER A 262 8.89 -15.45 3.78
CA SER A 262 8.19 -16.54 4.47
C SER A 262 7.52 -16.12 5.78
N GLY A 263 7.86 -14.95 6.32
CA GLY A 263 7.34 -14.43 7.57
C GLY A 263 6.40 -13.25 7.36
N TYR A 264 5.53 -13.02 8.34
CA TYR A 264 4.86 -11.73 8.49
C TYR A 264 5.80 -10.78 9.22
N SER A 265 6.07 -9.62 8.63
CA SER A 265 7.02 -8.65 9.17
C SER A 265 6.58 -7.23 8.82
N ALA A 266 7.27 -6.24 9.39
CA ALA A 266 7.17 -4.86 8.92
C ALA A 266 8.43 -4.46 8.18
N GLU A 267 8.31 -3.66 7.13
CA GLU A 267 9.43 -3.15 6.34
C GLU A 267 9.19 -1.69 5.93
N THR A 268 10.25 -1.00 5.54
CA THR A 268 10.11 0.30 4.88
C THR A 268 9.87 0.06 3.39
N ASN A 269 8.73 0.52 2.86
CA ASN A 269 8.42 0.37 1.44
C ASN A 269 9.20 1.37 0.57
N VAL A 270 9.05 1.30 -0.76
CA VAL A 270 9.78 2.17 -1.70
C VAL A 270 9.40 3.65 -1.58
N GLN A 271 8.22 3.96 -1.06
CA GLN A 271 7.78 5.33 -0.73
C GLN A 271 8.35 5.83 0.61
N GLY A 272 9.06 4.99 1.36
CA GLY A 272 9.66 5.33 2.65
C GLY A 272 8.69 5.29 3.83
N LYS A 273 7.58 4.54 3.74
CA LYS A 273 6.63 4.28 4.84
C LYS A 273 6.93 2.96 5.52
N VAL A 274 6.71 2.86 6.83
CA VAL A 274 6.68 1.56 7.52
C VAL A 274 5.35 0.89 7.26
N ILE A 275 5.40 -0.33 6.73
CA ILE A 275 4.24 -1.14 6.34
C ILE A 275 4.37 -2.54 6.92
N TYR A 276 3.24 -3.21 7.15
CA TYR A 276 3.23 -4.64 7.46
C TYR A 276 3.01 -5.44 6.20
N GLY A 277 3.83 -6.46 5.96
CA GLY A 277 3.84 -7.22 4.71
C GLY A 277 3.85 -8.72 4.92
N TYR A 278 3.10 -9.44 4.07
CA TYR A 278 3.19 -10.88 3.90
C TYR A 278 3.04 -11.27 2.42
N ASN A 279 3.89 -12.19 1.94
CA ASN A 279 3.76 -12.75 0.60
C ASN A 279 2.93 -14.04 0.63
N TRP A 280 1.63 -13.91 0.41
CA TRP A 280 0.70 -15.04 0.42
C TRP A 280 0.77 -15.82 -0.90
N VAL A 281 1.54 -16.92 -0.89
CA VAL A 281 1.60 -17.86 -2.02
C VAL A 281 0.48 -18.89 -1.89
N THR A 282 -0.68 -18.59 -2.45
CA THR A 282 -1.94 -19.36 -2.28
C THR A 282 -1.84 -20.85 -2.63
N ARG A 283 -0.99 -21.24 -3.61
CA ARG A 283 -0.73 -22.67 -3.90
C ARG A 283 0.05 -23.42 -2.83
N LYS A 284 0.80 -22.70 -1.98
CA LYS A 284 1.60 -23.27 -0.90
C LYS A 284 0.83 -23.24 0.42
N ILE A 285 0.15 -22.13 0.67
CA ILE A 285 -0.57 -21.86 1.91
C ILE A 285 -2.00 -21.48 1.51
N GLY A 286 -2.80 -22.48 1.22
CA GLY A 286 -4.17 -22.32 0.73
C GLY A 286 -4.80 -23.70 0.57
N ASP A 287 -6.12 -23.76 0.68
CA ASP A 287 -6.91 -24.98 0.56
C ASP A 287 -7.89 -24.89 -0.62
N GLY A 288 -7.34 -24.60 -1.81
CA GLY A 288 -8.09 -24.46 -3.05
C GLY A 288 -8.89 -23.15 -3.19
N PRO A 289 -9.71 -23.01 -4.24
CA PRO A 289 -10.64 -21.89 -4.39
C PRO A 289 -11.63 -21.77 -3.22
N GLY A 290 -12.12 -20.55 -3.00
CA GLY A 290 -13.04 -20.21 -1.90
C GLY A 290 -12.74 -18.84 -1.29
N THR A 291 -13.49 -18.47 -0.26
CA THR A 291 -13.31 -17.20 0.47
C THR A 291 -12.33 -17.39 1.61
N TYR A 292 -11.40 -16.44 1.75
CA TYR A 292 -10.39 -16.43 2.81
C TYR A 292 -10.52 -15.15 3.62
N ARG A 293 -10.56 -15.29 4.94
CA ARG A 293 -10.48 -14.16 5.85
C ARG A 293 -9.03 -13.92 6.24
N LEU A 294 -8.53 -12.74 5.88
CA LEU A 294 -7.22 -12.23 6.31
C LEU A 294 -7.47 -11.30 7.49
N THR A 295 -6.87 -11.57 8.63
CA THR A 295 -7.08 -10.79 9.86
C THR A 295 -5.76 -10.19 10.33
N PHE A 296 -5.73 -8.87 10.46
CA PHE A 296 -4.73 -8.13 11.19
C PHE A 296 -5.23 -7.90 12.62
N VAL A 297 -4.47 -8.28 13.63
CA VAL A 297 -4.84 -8.09 15.04
C VAL A 297 -3.68 -7.53 15.83
N LEU A 298 -3.96 -6.60 16.75
CA LEU A 298 -3.05 -6.24 17.83
C LEU A 298 -3.17 -7.32 18.92
N ASP A 299 -2.33 -8.34 18.82
CA ASP A 299 -2.45 -9.57 19.60
C ASP A 299 -2.17 -9.35 21.10
N ASN A 300 -3.18 -9.63 21.92
CA ASN A 300 -3.08 -9.56 23.37
C ASN A 300 -2.12 -10.61 23.96
N ASN A 301 -1.69 -11.61 23.20
CA ASN A 301 -0.67 -12.56 23.62
C ASN A 301 0.77 -12.01 23.50
N PHE A 302 0.96 -10.85 22.86
CA PHE A 302 2.24 -10.16 22.85
C PHE A 302 2.71 -9.89 24.28
N THR A 303 4.02 -10.01 24.55
CA THR A 303 4.57 -9.93 25.91
C THR A 303 5.25 -8.61 26.25
N GLY A 304 5.44 -7.72 25.26
CA GLY A 304 5.99 -6.38 25.48
C GLY A 304 4.97 -5.38 25.99
N THR A 305 5.34 -4.09 25.95
CA THR A 305 4.44 -2.98 26.25
C THR A 305 3.26 -3.01 25.28
N LYS A 306 2.06 -2.65 25.75
CA LYS A 306 0.85 -2.60 24.92
C LYS A 306 0.24 -1.22 25.07
N ASN A 307 0.48 -0.37 24.09
CA ASN A 307 -0.07 0.97 24.05
C ASN A 307 -0.67 1.30 22.68
N THR A 308 -0.77 0.35 21.76
CA THR A 308 -1.53 0.50 20.51
C THR A 308 -2.96 0.00 20.67
N SER A 309 -3.94 0.75 20.16
CA SER A 309 -5.36 0.34 20.19
C SER A 309 -6.15 0.83 18.98
N PHE A 310 -7.25 0.15 18.67
CA PHE A 310 -8.32 0.64 17.79
C PHE A 310 -9.49 1.10 18.65
N ASP A 311 -10.19 2.16 18.23
CA ASP A 311 -11.42 2.61 18.89
C ASP A 311 -12.58 2.76 17.89
N SER A 312 -13.69 3.33 18.35
CA SER A 312 -14.87 3.59 17.51
C SER A 312 -14.65 4.67 16.45
N ASN A 313 -13.55 5.42 16.50
CA ASN A 313 -13.19 6.46 15.54
C ASN A 313 -12.15 5.97 14.52
N THR A 314 -11.51 4.82 14.76
CA THR A 314 -10.62 4.19 13.76
C THR A 314 -11.41 3.86 12.49
N VAL A 315 -10.90 4.27 11.33
CA VAL A 315 -11.54 4.03 10.02
C VAL A 315 -10.66 3.24 9.06
N ILE A 316 -11.28 2.58 8.07
CA ILE A 316 -10.55 2.04 6.91
C ILE A 316 -10.35 3.18 5.91
N LEU A 317 -9.12 3.40 5.47
CA LEU A 317 -8.84 4.21 4.28
C LEU A 317 -9.25 3.40 3.06
N LEU A 318 -10.19 3.92 2.31
CA LEU A 318 -10.56 3.36 1.01
C LEU A 318 -9.67 4.03 -0.04
N ASN A 319 -9.17 3.24 -0.99
CA ASN A 319 -8.48 3.81 -2.13
C ASN A 319 -9.45 4.67 -2.96
N GLU A 320 -9.15 5.97 -3.08
CA GLU A 320 -9.80 6.86 -4.04
C GLU A 320 -9.22 6.60 -5.45
N GLU A 321 -9.43 5.42 -6.02
CA GLU A 321 -9.18 5.25 -7.46
C GLU A 321 -10.42 5.66 -8.28
N GLU A 322 -10.16 6.51 -9.29
CA GLU A 322 -11.11 7.12 -10.21
C GLU A 322 -12.14 6.13 -10.77
N GLU A 323 -13.37 6.60 -11.03
CA GLU A 323 -14.44 5.84 -11.68
C GLU A 323 -13.93 5.10 -12.94
N ILE A 324 -13.57 3.82 -12.80
CA ILE A 324 -13.42 2.93 -13.94
C ILE A 324 -14.84 2.72 -14.47
N ILE A 325 -15.15 3.31 -15.63
CA ILE A 325 -16.36 2.98 -16.38
C ILE A 325 -16.20 1.53 -16.87
N VAL A 326 -16.60 0.56 -16.05
CA VAL A 326 -16.58 -0.86 -16.40
C VAL A 326 -17.79 -1.18 -17.28
N ALA A 327 -17.51 -1.67 -18.48
CA ALA A 327 -18.51 -2.31 -19.33
C ALA A 327 -18.92 -3.67 -18.71
N GLU A 328 -20.23 -3.95 -18.72
CA GLU A 328 -20.93 -5.10 -18.14
C GLU A 328 -20.18 -6.46 -18.16
N GLU A 329 -19.57 -6.84 -17.05
CA GLU A 329 -19.62 -8.19 -16.46
C GLU A 329 -19.69 -8.03 -14.92
N PRO A 330 -20.32 -8.94 -14.16
CA PRO A 330 -20.31 -8.87 -12.71
C PRO A 330 -18.89 -9.20 -12.23
N GLU A 331 -18.02 -8.20 -12.19
CA GLU A 331 -16.69 -8.35 -11.62
C GLU A 331 -16.87 -8.71 -10.14
N LEU A 332 -16.41 -9.90 -9.75
CA LEU A 332 -16.21 -10.24 -8.36
C LEU A 332 -15.22 -9.22 -7.81
N GLY A 333 -15.73 -8.13 -7.22
CA GLY A 333 -14.94 -7.07 -6.60
C GLY A 333 -14.01 -7.66 -5.53
N GLY A 334 -12.96 -6.92 -5.17
CA GLY A 334 -12.11 -7.34 -4.06
C GLY A 334 -12.82 -7.24 -2.71
N GLY A 335 -12.06 -7.50 -1.66
CA GLY A 335 -12.62 -7.54 -0.30
C GLY A 335 -12.98 -6.15 0.23
N THR A 336 -13.91 -6.10 1.18
CA THR A 336 -14.17 -4.90 1.99
C THR A 336 -13.64 -5.15 3.39
N ALA A 337 -12.75 -4.27 3.86
CA ALA A 337 -12.21 -4.40 5.20
C ALA A 337 -13.23 -4.00 6.28
N VAL A 338 -13.18 -4.68 7.41
CA VAL A 338 -14.05 -4.47 8.58
C VAL A 338 -13.17 -4.29 9.81
N ILE A 339 -13.54 -3.39 10.72
CA ILE A 339 -12.86 -3.18 12.01
C ILE A 339 -13.76 -3.72 13.13
N LEU A 340 -13.17 -4.50 14.04
CA LEU A 340 -13.78 -4.88 15.31
C LEU A 340 -12.89 -4.36 16.45
N HIS A 341 -13.17 -3.12 16.87
CA HIS A 341 -12.34 -2.40 17.83
C HIS A 341 -12.35 -3.07 19.22
N GLU A 342 -13.43 -3.77 19.60
CA GLU A 342 -13.51 -4.53 20.85
C GLU A 342 -12.48 -5.66 20.94
N TYR A 343 -11.94 -6.10 19.80
CA TYR A 343 -10.90 -7.12 19.71
C TYR A 343 -9.57 -6.58 19.17
N ASN A 344 -9.45 -5.25 18.96
CA ASN A 344 -8.31 -4.62 18.31
C ASN A 344 -7.89 -5.33 17.01
N LEU A 345 -8.87 -5.67 16.16
CA LEU A 345 -8.60 -6.33 14.88
C LEU A 345 -9.32 -5.66 13.72
N THR A 346 -8.77 -5.86 12.53
CA THR A 346 -9.44 -5.64 11.26
C THR A 346 -9.27 -6.87 10.39
N TYR A 347 -10.27 -7.16 9.55
CA TYR A 347 -10.17 -8.26 8.60
C TYR A 347 -10.72 -7.85 7.23
N ILE A 348 -10.26 -8.55 6.20
CA ILE A 348 -10.76 -8.46 4.83
C ILE A 348 -11.00 -9.87 4.29
N ASP A 349 -12.14 -10.08 3.64
CA ASP A 349 -12.48 -11.35 3.00
C ASP A 349 -12.09 -11.30 1.52
N VAL A 350 -11.23 -12.21 1.09
CA VAL A 350 -10.66 -12.29 -0.26
C VAL A 350 -11.12 -13.55 -0.95
N GLN A 351 -11.70 -13.41 -2.16
CA GLN A 351 -12.12 -14.53 -2.97
C GLN A 351 -10.97 -15.08 -3.81
N LEU A 352 -10.69 -16.39 -3.68
CA LEU A 352 -9.88 -17.14 -4.63
C LEU A 352 -10.76 -17.91 -5.62
N VAL A 353 -10.57 -17.70 -6.92
CA VAL A 353 -11.30 -18.39 -7.98
C VAL A 353 -10.47 -19.52 -8.60
N PRO A 354 -11.09 -20.57 -9.17
CA PRO A 354 -10.37 -21.56 -9.95
C PRO A 354 -9.55 -20.88 -11.04
N LYS A 355 -8.28 -21.27 -11.21
CA LYS A 355 -7.50 -20.83 -12.37
C LYS A 355 -8.24 -21.34 -13.62
N ASN A 356 -8.65 -20.45 -14.52
CA ASN A 356 -9.30 -20.81 -15.78
C ASN A 356 -8.45 -21.84 -16.53
N GLY A 357 -8.77 -23.11 -16.31
CA GLY A 357 -8.34 -24.22 -17.15
C GLY A 357 -9.30 -24.23 -18.31
N GLN A 358 -8.80 -23.86 -19.48
CA GLN A 358 -9.40 -24.18 -20.75
C GLN A 358 -9.83 -25.65 -20.71
N GLY A 359 -11.13 -25.88 -20.58
CA GLY A 359 -11.70 -27.21 -20.50
C GLY A 359 -11.30 -27.98 -21.74
N GLY A 360 -10.46 -28.99 -21.57
CA GLY A 360 -10.22 -30.03 -22.57
C GLY A 360 -11.47 -30.87 -22.75
N GLY A 361 -12.49 -30.27 -23.39
CA GLY A 361 -13.70 -30.94 -23.82
C GLY A 361 -13.38 -31.79 -25.03
N ASN A 362 -12.87 -33.00 -24.81
CA ASN A 362 -12.96 -34.06 -25.81
C ASN A 362 -14.42 -34.54 -25.85
N SER A 363 -15.26 -33.82 -26.57
CA SER A 363 -16.63 -34.22 -26.91
C SER A 363 -16.73 -34.53 -28.41
N GLY A 364 -16.11 -35.64 -28.82
CA GLY A 364 -16.64 -36.48 -29.89
C GLY A 364 -17.12 -37.76 -29.21
N GLY A 365 -18.40 -38.12 -29.16
CA GLY A 365 -19.41 -37.97 -30.19
C GLY A 365 -19.89 -39.38 -30.55
N GLY A 366 -20.98 -39.81 -29.92
CA GLY A 366 -21.96 -40.72 -30.52
C GLY A 366 -21.62 -42.21 -30.65
N GLY A 367 -22.18 -43.00 -29.73
CA GLY A 367 -23.19 -44.01 -30.06
C GLY A 367 -22.84 -45.13 -31.06
N GLY A 368 -22.65 -46.33 -30.53
CA GLY A 368 -22.59 -47.55 -31.34
C GLY A 368 -22.77 -48.80 -30.48
N ASN A 369 -24.01 -49.10 -30.14
CA ASN A 369 -24.43 -50.33 -29.48
C ASN A 369 -24.32 -51.50 -30.47
N GLY A 370 -23.64 -52.60 -30.11
CA GLY A 370 -23.76 -53.85 -30.86
C GLY A 370 -22.58 -54.80 -30.75
N GLY A 371 -22.84 -56.00 -30.22
CA GLY A 371 -22.22 -57.21 -30.74
C GLY A 371 -21.18 -57.90 -29.86
N ILE A 372 -21.69 -58.76 -28.98
CA ILE A 372 -20.99 -59.95 -28.49
C ILE A 372 -20.56 -60.79 -29.70
N GLY A 373 -19.26 -61.09 -29.83
CA GLY A 373 -18.75 -61.98 -30.86
C GLY A 373 -17.28 -62.31 -30.63
N GLY A 374 -17.01 -63.55 -30.20
CA GLY A 374 -15.69 -64.04 -29.83
C GLY A 374 -14.71 -64.17 -31.00
N GLY A 375 -13.44 -64.35 -30.65
CA GLY A 375 -12.38 -64.58 -31.62
C GLY A 375 -11.01 -64.60 -30.97
N ASN A 376 -10.72 -65.69 -30.26
CA ASN A 376 -9.38 -66.05 -29.82
C ASN A 376 -8.53 -66.43 -31.05
N ASN A 377 -7.35 -65.83 -31.21
CA ASN A 377 -6.17 -66.27 -31.98
C ASN A 377 -5.17 -65.08 -31.93
N GLY A 378 -3.97 -65.15 -31.36
CA GLY A 378 -2.99 -66.20 -31.48
C GLY A 378 -2.02 -65.89 -32.63
N ASN A 379 -1.05 -64.99 -32.40
CA ASN A 379 0.34 -65.08 -32.90
C ASN A 379 1.10 -63.76 -32.66
N GLY A 380 2.25 -63.82 -31.98
CA GLY A 380 3.34 -62.85 -32.19
C GLY A 380 4.11 -63.18 -33.48
N PRO A 381 5.38 -62.78 -33.63
CA PRO A 381 6.11 -61.71 -32.96
C PRO A 381 6.87 -60.81 -33.97
N LYS A 382 7.72 -59.94 -33.43
CA LYS A 382 8.95 -59.33 -33.99
C LYS A 382 8.84 -57.92 -34.54
N GLY A 383 9.76 -57.10 -34.03
CA GLY A 383 10.03 -55.72 -34.40
C GLY A 383 10.65 -55.01 -33.21
#